data_AF-A0A7S2MVH4-F1
#
_entry.id   AF-A0A7S2MVH4-F1
#
_cell.length_a   1.000
_cell.length_b   1.000
_cell.length_c   1.000
_cell.angle_alpha   90.00
_cell.angle_beta   90.00
_cell.angle_gamma   90.00
#
_symmetry.space_group_name_H-M   'P 1'
#
loop_
_entity.id
_entity.type
_entity.pdbx_description
1 polymer ?
#
loop_
_entity_poly.entity_id
_entity_poly.type
_entity_poly.pdbx_seq_one_letter_code
_entity_poly.pdbx_strand_id
1 'polypeptide(L)'
;YLATPANWPKFVLSSSSVEGEAVDSPLGHGACVDEIFGLPPLLPLRVRWRCVEADREGGALTFESADGVPGWATDCKMAFDIASTANGGSSVALCMSYKPASPIARLAPPLLTLDNTLALTVMLPRAISSPASPLGTQDPIAGPLVAVGRALGLLPAQEEDGWTGEPSAWADADSLTQRLSAFSTERLGGFKQWLAERVAGDFDVEAVDMQLRESIEGSGVVLFSFTSCPFCKRAKELLSDKGAVFTVVELDEIATGAALRARLGARTG
;
A
#
# COMPACT_ATOMS: atom_id res chain seq x y z
N TYR A 1 5.84 -18.91 -1.44
CA TYR A 1 5.10 -17.65 -1.21
C TYR A 1 5.00 -16.84 -2.50
N LEU A 2 6.11 -16.30 -3.02
CA LEU A 2 6.15 -15.51 -4.27
C LEU A 2 5.61 -16.25 -5.51
N ALA A 3 5.91 -17.54 -5.63
CA ALA A 3 5.42 -18.36 -6.74
C ALA A 3 3.90 -18.67 -6.68
N THR A 4 3.20 -18.32 -5.61
CA THR A 4 1.77 -18.64 -5.42
C THR A 4 0.91 -17.42 -5.77
N PRO A 5 0.15 -17.45 -6.88
CA PRO A 5 -0.59 -16.28 -7.40
C PRO A 5 -1.58 -15.63 -6.45
N ALA A 6 -2.27 -16.43 -5.62
CA ALA A 6 -3.20 -15.92 -4.61
C ALA A 6 -2.54 -14.96 -3.58
N ASN A 7 -1.20 -14.96 -3.48
CA ASN A 7 -0.48 -14.05 -2.61
C ASN A 7 -0.08 -12.74 -3.30
N TRP A 8 -0.09 -12.64 -4.63
CA TRP A 8 0.41 -11.46 -5.34
C TRP A 8 -0.30 -10.17 -4.94
N PRO A 9 -1.64 -10.14 -4.77
CA PRO A 9 -2.34 -8.93 -4.31
C PRO A 9 -1.95 -8.49 -2.89
N LYS A 10 -1.24 -9.33 -2.11
CA LYS A 10 -0.76 -9.00 -0.76
C LYS A 10 0.57 -8.27 -0.77
N PHE A 11 1.33 -8.34 -1.86
CA PHE A 11 2.66 -7.72 -1.95
C PHE A 11 2.90 -6.90 -3.21
N VAL A 12 1.98 -6.91 -4.19
CA VAL A 12 2.01 -6.06 -5.38
C VAL A 12 0.88 -5.06 -5.26
N LEU A 13 1.20 -3.78 -5.01
CA LEU A 13 0.20 -2.74 -4.71
C LEU A 13 -0.77 -2.53 -5.88
N SER A 14 -0.29 -2.62 -7.11
CA SER A 14 -1.13 -2.50 -8.32
C SER A 14 -2.02 -3.72 -8.59
N SER A 15 -1.77 -4.87 -7.94
CA SER A 15 -2.48 -6.14 -8.14
C SER A 15 -3.78 -6.20 -7.33
N SER A 16 -4.90 -6.29 -8.02
CA SER A 16 -6.22 -6.41 -7.40
C SER A 16 -6.54 -7.86 -7.06
N SER A 17 -6.42 -8.75 -8.06
CA SER A 17 -6.72 -10.18 -7.96
C SER A 17 -5.97 -10.97 -9.02
N VAL A 18 -5.83 -12.27 -8.81
CA VAL A 18 -5.29 -13.20 -9.80
C VAL A 18 -6.28 -14.33 -10.04
N GLU A 19 -6.58 -14.60 -11.32
CA GLU A 19 -7.49 -15.62 -11.80
C GLU A 19 -6.71 -16.70 -12.57
N GLY A 20 -7.17 -17.95 -12.51
CA GLY A 20 -6.55 -19.05 -13.25
C GLY A 20 -6.70 -20.41 -12.56
N GLU A 21 -6.13 -21.43 -13.17
CA GLU A 21 -6.05 -22.75 -12.56
C GLU A 21 -4.98 -22.77 -11.46
N ALA A 22 -5.34 -23.34 -10.30
CA ALA A 22 -4.42 -23.59 -9.19
C ALA A 22 -3.70 -22.34 -8.63
N VAL A 23 -4.39 -21.19 -8.58
CA VAL A 23 -3.86 -19.92 -8.03
C VAL A 23 -3.40 -20.01 -6.57
N ASP A 24 -3.91 -20.98 -5.81
CA ASP A 24 -3.52 -21.24 -4.42
C ASP A 24 -2.25 -22.10 -4.28
N SER A 25 -1.66 -22.52 -5.40
CA SER A 25 -0.45 -23.34 -5.44
C SER A 25 0.70 -22.62 -6.16
N PRO A 26 1.97 -22.97 -5.87
CA PRO A 26 3.10 -22.42 -6.62
C PRO A 26 3.02 -22.74 -8.11
N LEU A 27 3.10 -21.73 -8.97
CA LEU A 27 3.14 -21.92 -10.41
C LEU A 27 4.43 -22.63 -10.81
N GLY A 28 4.28 -23.69 -11.60
CA GLY A 28 5.37 -24.38 -12.26
C GLY A 28 5.65 -23.79 -13.65
N HIS A 29 6.81 -24.13 -14.20
CA HIS A 29 7.20 -23.74 -15.55
C HIS A 29 6.11 -24.07 -16.59
N GLY A 30 5.76 -23.08 -17.41
CA GLY A 30 4.74 -23.17 -18.45
C GLY A 30 3.31 -22.83 -17.99
N ALA A 31 3.03 -22.85 -16.69
CA ALA A 31 1.73 -22.49 -16.14
C ALA A 31 1.41 -21.01 -16.37
N CYS A 32 0.11 -20.69 -16.49
CA CYS A 32 -0.36 -19.34 -16.79
C CYS A 32 -1.44 -18.90 -15.80
N VAL A 33 -1.45 -17.61 -15.48
CA VAL A 33 -2.51 -16.95 -14.69
C VAL A 33 -2.82 -15.58 -15.28
N ASP A 34 -4.04 -15.10 -15.06
CA ASP A 34 -4.48 -13.77 -15.42
C ASP A 34 -4.45 -12.88 -14.18
N GLU A 35 -3.55 -11.90 -14.14
CA GLU A 35 -3.55 -10.88 -13.11
C GLU A 35 -4.41 -9.70 -13.53
N ILE A 36 -5.25 -9.24 -12.61
CA ILE A 36 -6.07 -8.04 -12.74
C ILE A 36 -5.42 -6.94 -11.90
N PHE A 37 -5.08 -5.83 -12.54
CA PHE A 37 -4.40 -4.69 -11.91
C PHE A 37 -5.08 -3.37 -12.31
N GLY A 38 -4.74 -2.32 -11.57
CA GLY A 38 -5.31 -0.98 -11.77
C GLY A 38 -6.44 -0.67 -10.79
N LEU A 39 -7.50 -0.02 -11.27
CA LEU A 39 -8.58 0.51 -10.43
C LEU A 39 -9.94 -0.09 -10.80
N PRO A 40 -10.21 -1.38 -10.52
CA PRO A 40 -11.53 -1.95 -10.73
C PRO A 40 -12.60 -1.21 -9.91
N PRO A 41 -13.81 -0.96 -10.47
CA PRO A 41 -14.28 -1.30 -11.82
C PRO A 41 -13.95 -0.24 -12.89
N LEU A 42 -13.33 0.88 -12.54
CA LEU A 42 -13.10 2.04 -13.43
C LEU A 42 -12.03 1.77 -14.50
N LEU A 43 -10.98 1.01 -14.18
CA LEU A 43 -9.91 0.63 -15.11
C LEU A 43 -9.34 -0.76 -14.74
N PRO A 44 -10.07 -1.85 -15.02
CA PRO A 44 -9.56 -3.21 -14.84
C PRO A 44 -8.61 -3.55 -15.99
N LEU A 45 -7.31 -3.43 -15.74
CA LEU A 45 -6.30 -3.90 -16.67
C LEU A 45 -6.01 -5.37 -16.39
N ARG A 46 -5.75 -6.13 -17.44
CA ARG A 46 -5.49 -7.58 -17.37
C ARG A 46 -4.18 -7.91 -18.07
N VAL A 47 -3.36 -8.72 -17.42
CA VAL A 47 -2.10 -9.26 -17.96
C VAL A 47 -2.12 -10.74 -17.71
N ARG A 48 -1.87 -11.50 -18.78
CA ARG A 48 -1.68 -12.93 -18.68
C ARG A 48 -0.20 -13.21 -18.45
N TRP A 49 0.14 -13.71 -17.28
CA TRP A 49 1.49 -14.12 -16.93
C TRP A 49 1.69 -15.60 -17.23
N ARG A 50 2.85 -15.93 -17.82
CA ARG A 50 3.35 -17.30 -17.95
C ARG A 50 4.60 -17.45 -17.10
N CYS A 51 4.64 -18.47 -16.24
CA CYS A 51 5.87 -18.84 -15.55
C CYS A 51 6.87 -19.41 -16.56
N VAL A 52 8.03 -18.78 -16.72
CA VAL A 52 9.10 -19.23 -17.62
C VAL A 52 10.32 -19.74 -16.87
N GLU A 53 10.41 -19.46 -15.57
CA GLU A 53 11.47 -19.95 -14.70
C GLU A 53 10.94 -20.07 -13.28
N ALA A 54 11.24 -21.18 -12.61
CA ALA A 54 10.86 -21.43 -11.22
C ALA A 54 11.93 -22.31 -10.55
N ASP A 55 13.14 -21.78 -10.44
CA ASP A 55 14.26 -22.43 -9.79
C ASP A 55 14.26 -22.14 -8.28
N ARG A 56 13.87 -23.14 -7.50
CA ARG A 56 13.85 -23.03 -6.04
C ARG A 56 15.22 -23.13 -5.39
N GLU A 57 16.17 -23.83 -6.03
CA GLU A 57 17.50 -24.05 -5.47
C GLU A 57 18.42 -22.88 -5.81
N GLY A 58 18.37 -22.39 -7.04
CA GLY A 58 19.11 -21.20 -7.49
C GLY A 58 18.43 -19.87 -7.11
N GLY A 59 17.18 -19.91 -6.65
CA GLY A 59 16.46 -18.73 -6.16
C GLY A 59 15.95 -17.80 -7.27
N ALA A 60 15.72 -18.31 -8.48
CA ALA A 60 15.23 -17.54 -9.61
C ALA A 60 13.76 -17.88 -9.92
N LEU A 61 12.93 -16.86 -10.08
CA LEU A 61 11.52 -17.01 -10.45
C LEU A 61 11.15 -15.93 -11.47
N THR A 62 10.76 -16.34 -12.67
CA THR A 62 10.47 -15.42 -13.77
C THR A 62 9.10 -15.70 -14.38
N PHE A 63 8.32 -14.64 -14.55
CA PHE A 63 7.07 -14.61 -15.30
C PHE A 63 7.16 -13.66 -16.48
N GLU A 64 6.60 -14.07 -17.61
CA GLU A 64 6.60 -13.28 -18.85
C GLU A 64 5.19 -13.20 -19.44
N SER A 65 4.91 -12.08 -20.10
CA SER A 65 3.70 -11.84 -20.86
C SER A 65 4.06 -11.17 -22.18
N ALA A 66 4.05 -11.96 -23.26
CA ALA A 66 4.37 -11.48 -24.60
C ALA A 66 3.36 -10.41 -25.06
N ASP A 67 2.06 -10.71 -24.89
CA ASP A 67 0.98 -9.78 -25.24
C ASP A 67 0.91 -8.57 -24.29
N GLY A 68 1.41 -8.74 -23.06
CA GLY A 68 1.49 -7.71 -22.04
C GLY A 68 0.13 -7.15 -21.66
N VAL A 69 0.06 -5.82 -21.57
CA VAL A 69 -1.13 -5.04 -21.25
C VAL A 69 -1.70 -4.43 -22.54
N PRO A 70 -2.90 -4.83 -22.99
CA PRO A 70 -3.49 -4.33 -24.22
C PRO A 70 -3.53 -2.78 -24.28
N GLY A 71 -2.82 -2.19 -25.26
CA GLY A 71 -2.77 -0.73 -25.46
C GLY A 71 -1.76 0.03 -24.59
N TRP A 72 -1.06 -0.64 -23.68
CA TRP A 72 -0.09 -0.01 -22.79
C TRP A 72 1.31 -0.58 -22.98
N ALA A 73 1.48 -1.88 -22.88
CA ALA A 73 2.80 -2.50 -22.89
C ALA A 73 2.76 -3.90 -23.49
N THR A 74 3.83 -4.30 -24.15
CA THR A 74 4.06 -5.68 -24.61
C THR A 74 5.35 -6.20 -24.00
N ASP A 75 5.62 -7.49 -24.13
CA ASP A 75 6.84 -8.12 -23.61
C ASP A 75 7.11 -7.78 -22.14
N CYS A 76 6.06 -7.86 -21.31
CA CYS A 76 6.18 -7.62 -19.88
C CYS A 76 6.90 -8.80 -19.21
N LYS A 77 7.79 -8.50 -18.27
CA LYS A 77 8.55 -9.49 -17.51
C LYS A 77 8.59 -9.11 -16.03
N MET A 78 8.39 -10.10 -15.18
CA MET A 78 8.49 -10.04 -13.73
C MET A 78 9.49 -11.08 -13.27
N ALA A 79 10.66 -10.65 -12.81
CA ALA A 79 11.72 -11.54 -12.35
C ALA A 79 12.03 -11.30 -10.87
N PHE A 80 12.13 -12.38 -10.11
CA PHE A 80 12.54 -12.39 -8.72
C PHE A 80 13.86 -13.13 -8.59
N ASP A 81 14.85 -12.46 -8.01
CA ASP A 81 16.11 -13.05 -7.60
C ASP A 81 16.15 -13.13 -6.06
N ILE A 82 16.28 -14.34 -5.54
CA ILE A 82 16.17 -14.65 -4.11
C ILE A 82 17.51 -15.20 -3.65
N ALA A 83 18.15 -14.49 -2.72
CA ALA A 83 19.44 -14.88 -2.17
C ALA A 83 19.37 -15.02 -0.65
N SER A 84 20.02 -16.05 -0.12
CA SER A 84 20.21 -16.18 1.33
C SER A 84 21.22 -15.15 1.83
N THR A 85 20.93 -14.47 2.93
CA THR A 85 21.84 -13.53 3.56
C THR A 85 22.69 -14.22 4.64
N ALA A 86 23.86 -13.67 4.94
CA ALA A 86 24.80 -14.24 5.91
C ALA A 86 24.20 -14.41 7.32
N ASN A 87 23.13 -13.67 7.64
CA ASN A 87 22.46 -13.69 8.95
C ASN A 87 21.27 -14.68 9.00
N GLY A 88 21.14 -15.57 8.01
CA GLY A 88 20.04 -16.55 7.95
C GLY A 88 18.71 -15.99 7.46
N GLY A 89 18.70 -14.76 6.92
CA GLY A 89 17.53 -14.17 6.26
C GLY A 89 17.55 -14.40 4.74
N SER A 90 16.57 -13.84 4.04
CA SER A 90 16.52 -13.85 2.57
C SER A 90 16.41 -12.43 2.03
N SER A 91 17.19 -12.13 0.99
CA SER A 91 17.07 -10.92 0.18
C SER A 91 16.28 -11.26 -1.07
N VAL A 92 15.33 -10.40 -1.44
CA VAL A 92 14.52 -10.55 -2.65
C VAL A 92 14.70 -9.30 -3.50
N ALA A 93 15.17 -9.46 -4.72
CA ALA A 93 15.15 -8.42 -5.73
C ALA A 93 14.02 -8.71 -6.72
N LEU A 94 13.14 -7.74 -6.96
CA LEU A 94 12.12 -7.78 -8.00
C LEU A 94 12.52 -6.83 -9.12
N CYS A 95 12.65 -7.39 -10.32
CA CYS A 95 12.90 -6.65 -11.55
C CYS A 95 11.67 -6.75 -12.45
N MET A 96 11.13 -5.60 -12.85
CA MET A 96 10.07 -5.54 -13.85
C MET A 96 10.56 -4.84 -15.11
N SER A 97 10.26 -5.41 -16.27
CA SER A 97 10.56 -4.81 -17.58
C SER A 97 9.40 -4.97 -18.54
N TYR A 98 9.32 -4.09 -19.53
CA TYR A 98 8.27 -4.09 -20.54
C TYR A 98 8.70 -3.26 -21.76
N LYS A 99 8.02 -3.45 -22.90
CA LYS A 99 8.11 -2.57 -24.06
C LYS A 99 6.87 -1.67 -24.12
N PRO A 100 7.02 -0.34 -24.10
CA PRO A 100 5.87 0.57 -24.16
C PRO A 100 5.21 0.52 -25.54
N ALA A 101 3.91 0.24 -25.58
CA ALA A 101 3.10 0.18 -26.79
C ALA A 101 2.46 1.54 -27.15
N SER A 102 2.48 2.51 -26.23
CA SER A 102 1.88 3.84 -26.44
C SER A 102 2.68 4.98 -25.78
N PRO A 103 2.45 6.25 -26.19
CA PRO A 103 3.09 7.42 -25.57
C PRO A 103 2.76 7.56 -24.07
N ILE A 104 1.55 7.19 -23.66
CA ILE A 104 1.11 7.19 -22.25
C ILE A 104 1.93 6.18 -21.43
N ALA A 105 2.29 5.03 -22.00
CA ALA A 105 3.11 4.03 -21.33
C ALA A 105 4.53 4.51 -21.02
N ARG A 106 5.03 5.57 -21.68
CA ARG A 106 6.33 6.18 -21.38
C ARG A 106 6.31 7.03 -20.10
N LEU A 107 5.13 7.33 -19.55
CA LEU A 107 4.96 8.00 -18.25
C LEU A 107 4.85 7.01 -17.08
N ALA A 108 4.74 5.71 -17.34
CA ALA A 108 4.62 4.65 -16.34
C ALA A 108 5.91 4.29 -15.56
N PRO A 109 7.15 4.50 -16.05
CA PRO A 109 8.36 4.10 -15.32
C PRO A 109 8.44 4.59 -13.86
N PRO A 110 8.18 5.88 -13.53
CA PRO A 110 8.26 6.35 -12.15
C PRO A 110 7.21 5.73 -11.23
N LEU A 111 6.00 5.43 -11.74
CA LEU A 111 4.94 4.76 -10.98
C LEU A 111 5.29 3.28 -10.72
N LEU A 112 5.85 2.58 -11.71
CA LEU A 112 6.24 1.17 -11.58
C LEU A 112 7.47 0.97 -10.68
N THR A 113 8.45 1.86 -10.72
CA THR A 113 9.57 1.82 -9.76
C THR A 113 9.10 2.06 -8.34
N LEU A 114 8.09 2.91 -8.16
CA LEU A 114 7.47 3.15 -6.85
C LEU A 114 6.70 1.91 -6.36
N ASP A 115 5.91 1.28 -7.24
CA ASP A 115 5.17 0.05 -6.97
C ASP A 115 6.12 -1.08 -6.54
N ASN A 116 7.19 -1.30 -7.30
CA ASN A 116 8.20 -2.33 -7.01
C ASN A 116 8.98 -2.04 -5.72
N THR A 117 9.30 -0.77 -5.45
CA THR A 117 10.02 -0.38 -4.23
C THR A 117 9.14 -0.63 -3.01
N LEU A 118 7.87 -0.23 -3.04
CA LEU A 118 6.92 -0.44 -1.94
C LEU A 118 6.60 -1.93 -1.74
N ALA A 119 6.42 -2.67 -2.83
CA ALA A 119 6.23 -4.12 -2.83
C ALA A 119 7.36 -4.84 -2.07
N LEU A 120 8.61 -4.55 -2.42
CA LEU A 120 9.77 -5.23 -1.86
C LEU A 120 10.11 -4.78 -0.43
N THR A 121 10.05 -3.48 -0.17
CA THR A 121 10.56 -2.94 1.11
C THR A 121 9.53 -2.93 2.22
N VAL A 122 8.23 -2.93 1.89
CA VAL A 122 7.16 -2.75 2.88
C VAL A 122 6.17 -3.91 2.86
N MET A 123 5.62 -4.25 1.69
CA MET A 123 4.51 -5.19 1.64
C MET A 123 4.97 -6.64 1.74
N LEU A 124 6.04 -7.03 1.04
CA LEU A 124 6.53 -8.41 1.05
C LEU A 124 7.00 -8.88 2.45
N PRO A 125 7.80 -8.10 3.21
CA PRO A 125 8.15 -8.47 4.58
C PRO A 125 6.92 -8.62 5.49
N ARG A 126 5.91 -7.76 5.33
CA ARG A 126 4.64 -7.83 6.08
C ARG A 126 3.78 -9.02 5.68
N ALA A 127 3.69 -9.33 4.39
CA ALA A 127 2.86 -10.41 3.89
C ALA A 127 3.42 -11.81 4.25
N ILE A 128 4.74 -11.89 4.48
CA ILE A 128 5.45 -13.08 4.96
C ILE A 128 5.49 -13.14 6.50
N SER A 129 5.33 -12.02 7.21
CA SER A 129 5.38 -11.96 8.68
C SER A 129 3.98 -11.74 9.30
N SER A 130 3.45 -12.74 10.02
CA SER A 130 2.27 -12.58 10.90
C SER A 130 2.58 -12.95 12.35
N PRO A 131 1.98 -12.33 13.38
CA PRO A 131 1.43 -10.98 13.49
C PRO A 131 2.22 -10.19 14.56
N ALA A 132 3.09 -9.30 14.12
CA ALA A 132 3.52 -8.15 14.92
C ALA A 132 4.13 -7.19 13.92
N SER A 133 3.34 -6.27 13.37
CA SER A 133 3.90 -5.19 12.56
C SER A 133 4.83 -4.36 13.45
N PRO A 134 6.16 -4.31 13.20
CA PRO A 134 7.07 -3.47 13.97
C PRO A 134 7.19 -2.07 13.38
N LEU A 135 6.37 -1.73 12.37
CA LEU A 135 6.12 -0.35 11.99
C LEU A 135 4.71 -0.01 12.46
N GLY A 136 4.63 0.77 13.53
CA GLY A 136 3.43 1.52 13.84
C GLY A 136 2.96 2.23 12.57
N THR A 137 1.81 1.79 12.03
CA THR A 137 0.60 2.62 11.85
C THR A 137 0.73 4.05 11.31
N GLN A 138 1.85 4.45 10.71
CA GLN A 138 1.88 5.58 9.80
C GLN A 138 1.04 5.25 8.55
N ASP A 139 0.55 6.27 7.84
CA ASP A 139 -0.20 6.09 6.60
C ASP A 139 0.49 5.03 5.71
N PRO A 140 -0.22 3.95 5.32
CA PRO A 140 0.39 2.79 4.69
C PRO A 140 1.09 3.11 3.36
N ILE A 141 0.84 4.28 2.80
CA ILE A 141 1.41 4.75 1.54
C ILE A 141 2.41 5.88 1.79
N ALA A 142 2.03 6.88 2.60
CA ALA A 142 2.82 8.10 2.72
C ALA A 142 4.00 8.00 3.71
N GLY A 143 3.89 7.23 4.79
CA GLY A 143 5.00 7.00 5.74
C GLY A 143 6.26 6.40 5.10
N PRO A 144 6.14 5.32 4.29
CA PRO A 144 7.26 4.75 3.56
C PRO A 144 7.94 5.72 2.59
N LEU A 145 7.17 6.56 1.89
CA LEU A 145 7.73 7.56 0.95
C LEU A 145 8.57 8.60 1.69
N VAL A 146 8.11 9.03 2.86
CA VAL A 146 8.85 9.97 3.71
C VAL A 146 10.14 9.35 4.23
N ALA A 147 10.10 8.09 4.65
CA ALA A 147 11.29 7.36 5.09
C ALA A 147 12.36 7.26 3.98
N VAL A 148 11.95 6.92 2.76
CA VAL A 148 12.83 6.87 1.59
C VAL A 148 13.39 8.26 1.26
N GLY A 149 12.54 9.29 1.23
CA GLY A 149 12.98 10.66 0.96
C GLY A 149 14.03 11.16 1.97
N ARG A 150 13.87 10.84 3.25
CA ARG A 150 14.85 11.16 4.30
C ARG A 150 16.15 10.38 4.14
N ALA A 151 16.07 9.07 3.86
CA ALA A 151 17.26 8.24 3.63
C ALA A 151 18.09 8.74 2.43
N LEU A 152 17.44 9.31 1.42
CA LEU A 152 18.09 9.90 0.25
C LEU A 152 18.51 11.37 0.42
N GLY A 153 18.27 11.97 1.60
CA GLY A 153 18.58 13.38 1.86
C GLY A 153 17.69 14.37 1.09
N LEU A 154 16.58 13.92 0.51
CA LEU A 154 15.62 14.74 -0.23
C LEU A 154 14.60 15.43 0.69
N LEU A 155 14.44 14.92 1.92
CA LEU A 155 13.60 15.50 2.97
C LEU A 155 14.41 15.70 4.25
N PRO A 156 14.15 16.78 5.02
CA PRO A 156 14.80 16.97 6.31
C PRO A 156 14.37 15.89 7.30
N ALA A 157 15.28 15.53 8.22
CA ALA A 157 14.99 14.57 9.28
C ALA A 157 13.92 15.09 10.26
N GLN A 158 13.86 16.41 10.45
CA GLN A 158 12.95 17.10 11.35
C GLN A 158 12.72 18.54 10.84
N GLU A 159 11.52 19.08 10.99
CA GLU A 159 11.21 20.49 10.70
C GLU A 159 11.64 21.42 11.86
N GLU A 160 11.67 22.73 11.60
CA GLU A 160 12.16 23.75 12.56
C GLU A 160 11.36 23.77 13.88
N ASP A 161 10.10 23.36 13.83
CA ASP A 161 9.18 23.32 14.97
C ASP A 161 9.27 22.02 15.80
N GLY A 162 10.19 21.12 15.46
CA GLY A 162 10.32 19.83 16.13
C GLY A 162 9.57 18.67 15.48
N TRP A 163 8.83 18.92 14.39
CA TRP A 163 8.02 17.90 13.74
C TRP A 163 8.84 16.85 13.00
N THR A 164 8.54 15.58 13.24
CA THR A 164 9.21 14.41 12.65
C THR A 164 8.26 13.55 11.79
N GLY A 165 6.98 13.92 11.71
CA GLY A 165 5.98 13.26 10.86
C GLY A 165 6.15 13.58 9.38
N GLU A 166 5.11 13.36 8.57
CA GLU A 166 5.15 13.67 7.14
C GLU A 166 5.18 15.19 6.91
N PRO A 167 5.79 15.70 5.82
CA PRO A 167 6.02 17.14 5.65
C PRO A 167 4.76 17.98 5.84
N SER A 168 4.82 18.99 6.72
CA SER A 168 3.66 19.84 7.06
C SER A 168 3.09 20.55 5.82
N ALA A 169 3.98 20.91 4.87
CA ALA A 169 3.61 21.51 3.59
C ALA A 169 2.66 20.67 2.72
N TRP A 170 2.54 19.35 2.99
CA TRP A 170 1.58 18.49 2.28
C TRP A 170 0.13 18.78 2.67
N ALA A 171 -0.09 19.44 3.81
CA ALA A 171 -1.40 19.86 4.30
C ALA A 171 -1.75 21.32 3.94
N ASP A 172 -0.93 22.00 3.13
CA ASP A 172 -1.25 23.34 2.62
C ASP A 172 -2.20 23.29 1.43
N ALA A 173 -3.13 24.26 1.38
CA ALA A 173 -4.26 24.31 0.44
C ALA A 173 -3.85 24.25 -1.04
N ASP A 174 -2.67 24.77 -1.39
CA ASP A 174 -2.13 24.81 -2.75
C ASP A 174 -1.24 23.60 -3.10
N SER A 175 -1.08 22.65 -2.17
CA SER A 175 -0.21 21.49 -2.38
C SER A 175 -0.78 20.55 -3.45
N LEU A 176 0.10 20.00 -4.28
CA LEU A 176 -0.23 18.95 -5.25
C LEU A 176 -0.92 17.75 -4.58
N THR A 177 -0.53 17.44 -3.34
CA THR A 177 -1.12 16.41 -2.48
C THR A 177 -2.57 16.70 -2.14
N GLN A 178 -2.97 17.95 -1.88
CA GLN A 178 -4.37 18.29 -1.60
C GLN A 178 -5.25 18.18 -2.86
N ARG A 179 -4.72 18.60 -4.02
CA ARG A 179 -5.42 18.43 -5.32
C ARG A 179 -5.57 16.97 -5.72
N LEU A 180 -4.54 16.15 -5.47
CA LEU A 180 -4.56 14.70 -5.69
C LEU A 180 -5.45 13.97 -4.67
N SER A 181 -5.46 14.40 -3.41
CA SER A 181 -6.31 13.83 -2.36
C SER A 181 -7.78 14.11 -2.62
N ALA A 182 -8.15 15.34 -2.98
CA ALA A 182 -9.53 15.69 -3.35
C ALA A 182 -10.01 14.86 -4.56
N PHE A 183 -9.19 14.77 -5.61
CA PHE A 183 -9.47 13.94 -6.78
C PHE A 183 -9.58 12.44 -6.43
N SER A 184 -8.72 11.97 -5.52
CA SER A 184 -8.68 10.57 -5.06
C SER A 184 -9.88 10.23 -4.18
N THR A 185 -10.32 11.12 -3.28
CA THR A 185 -11.50 10.87 -2.45
C THR A 185 -12.77 10.84 -3.29
N GLU A 186 -12.88 11.68 -4.33
CA GLU A 186 -14.07 11.77 -5.19
C GLU A 186 -14.19 10.62 -6.23
N ARG A 187 -13.07 10.04 -6.68
CA ARG A 187 -13.05 8.95 -7.68
C ARG A 187 -12.52 7.61 -7.20
N LEU A 188 -11.79 7.56 -6.09
CA LEU A 188 -11.03 6.39 -5.61
C LEU A 188 -11.34 6.04 -4.14
N GLY A 189 -12.42 6.57 -3.54
CA GLY A 189 -12.81 6.25 -2.16
C GLY A 189 -12.92 4.74 -1.89
N GLY A 190 -13.51 3.99 -2.83
CA GLY A 190 -13.57 2.52 -2.75
C GLY A 190 -12.19 1.83 -2.75
N PHE A 191 -11.20 2.40 -3.42
CA PHE A 191 -9.81 1.88 -3.43
C PHE A 191 -9.10 2.15 -2.10
N LYS A 192 -9.31 3.34 -1.50
CA LYS A 192 -8.78 3.64 -0.15
C LYS A 192 -9.38 2.73 0.91
N GLN A 193 -10.69 2.49 0.84
CA GLN A 193 -11.39 1.60 1.75
C GLN A 193 -10.88 0.16 1.62
N TRP A 194 -10.76 -0.33 0.39
CA TRP A 194 -10.21 -1.65 0.10
C TRP A 194 -8.77 -1.84 0.59
N LEU A 195 -7.91 -0.82 0.46
CA LEU A 195 -6.56 -0.82 1.02
C LEU A 195 -6.56 -0.84 2.55
N ALA A 196 -7.43 -0.06 3.19
CA ALA A 196 -7.55 -0.03 4.64
C ALA A 196 -7.98 -1.40 5.20
N GLU A 197 -8.95 -2.05 4.55
CA GLU A 197 -9.40 -3.41 4.91
C GLU A 197 -8.28 -4.43 4.75
N ARG A 198 -7.48 -4.36 3.67
CA ARG A 198 -6.32 -5.25 3.50
C ARG A 198 -5.22 -5.03 4.52
N VAL A 199 -4.93 -3.77 4.88
CA VAL A 199 -3.92 -3.44 5.90
C VAL A 199 -4.38 -3.89 7.28
N ALA A 200 -5.69 -3.86 7.56
CA ALA A 200 -6.25 -4.31 8.82
C ALA A 200 -6.19 -5.84 9.01
N GLY A 201 -6.12 -6.61 7.93
CA GLY A 201 -6.08 -8.08 7.99
C GLY A 201 -7.37 -8.70 8.51
N ASP A 202 -7.29 -9.90 9.08
CA ASP A 202 -8.44 -10.53 9.75
C ASP A 202 -8.62 -9.92 11.15
N PHE A 203 -9.80 -9.35 11.41
CA PHE A 203 -10.15 -8.78 12.72
C PHE A 203 -11.62 -9.07 13.06
N ASP A 204 -11.92 -9.08 14.35
CA ASP A 204 -13.29 -9.22 14.87
C ASP A 204 -14.06 -7.91 14.64
N VAL A 205 -15.02 -7.95 13.71
CA VAL A 205 -15.77 -6.78 13.27
C VAL A 205 -16.67 -6.26 14.40
N GLU A 206 -17.33 -7.14 15.13
CA GLU A 206 -18.23 -6.81 16.23
C GLU A 206 -17.47 -6.14 17.38
N ALA A 207 -16.30 -6.68 17.76
CA ALA A 207 -15.47 -6.11 18.82
C ALA A 207 -14.96 -4.71 18.46
N VAL A 208 -14.49 -4.53 17.22
CA VAL A 208 -14.01 -3.22 16.72
C VAL A 208 -15.15 -2.21 16.60
N ASP A 209 -16.32 -2.65 16.16
CA ASP A 209 -17.52 -1.80 16.10
C ASP A 209 -17.99 -1.33 17.47
N MET A 210 -17.87 -2.19 18.48
CA MET A 210 -18.17 -1.85 19.87
C MET A 210 -17.19 -0.80 20.39
N GLN A 211 -15.88 -1.02 20.22
CA GLN A 211 -14.84 -0.06 20.60
C GLN A 211 -15.06 1.32 19.94
N LEU A 212 -15.45 1.32 18.66
CA LEU A 212 -15.74 2.55 17.94
C LEU A 212 -16.95 3.29 18.51
N ARG A 213 -18.03 2.56 18.86
CA ARG A 213 -19.22 3.15 19.50
C ARG A 213 -18.88 3.73 20.86
N GLU A 214 -18.15 3.01 21.71
CA GLU A 214 -17.74 3.50 23.03
C GLU A 214 -16.94 4.80 22.93
N SER A 215 -16.03 4.88 21.95
CA SER A 215 -15.23 6.08 21.70
C SER A 215 -16.11 7.29 21.33
N ILE A 216 -17.14 7.07 20.51
CA ILE A 216 -18.06 8.12 20.03
C ILE A 216 -19.07 8.51 21.11
N GLU A 217 -19.66 7.55 21.81
CA GLU A 217 -20.68 7.80 22.83
C GLU A 217 -20.09 8.49 24.07
N GLY A 218 -18.81 8.26 24.37
CA GLY A 218 -18.12 8.88 25.49
C GLY A 218 -17.67 10.33 25.27
N SER A 219 -17.88 10.93 24.09
CA SER A 219 -17.31 12.23 23.74
C SER A 219 -18.15 13.03 22.75
N GLY A 220 -18.36 14.33 23.01
CA GLY A 220 -19.11 15.20 22.09
C GLY A 220 -18.44 15.42 20.74
N VAL A 221 -17.10 15.40 20.70
CA VAL A 221 -16.29 15.44 19.48
C VAL A 221 -15.14 14.44 19.64
N VAL A 222 -14.97 13.56 18.66
CA VAL A 222 -13.85 12.61 18.61
C VAL A 222 -13.05 12.86 17.34
N LEU A 223 -11.74 13.02 17.50
CA LEU A 223 -10.79 13.10 16.40
C LEU A 223 -9.99 11.80 16.34
N PHE A 224 -10.30 10.97 15.35
CA PHE A 224 -9.43 9.85 14.97
C PHE A 224 -8.24 10.39 14.18
N SER A 225 -7.03 10.10 14.65
CA SER A 225 -5.82 10.77 14.23
C SER A 225 -4.66 9.79 14.02
N PHE A 226 -3.63 10.27 13.33
CA PHE A 226 -2.31 9.66 13.26
C PHE A 226 -1.29 10.67 13.79
N THR A 227 -0.39 10.26 14.68
CA THR A 227 0.64 11.15 15.27
C THR A 227 1.58 11.74 14.22
N SER A 228 1.77 11.04 13.11
CA SER A 228 2.64 11.42 12.00
C SER A 228 1.95 12.20 10.87
N CYS A 229 0.62 12.36 10.92
CA CYS A 229 -0.14 12.95 9.81
C CYS A 229 -0.24 14.48 9.93
N PRO A 230 0.20 15.24 8.91
CA PRO A 230 0.19 16.71 8.94
C PRO A 230 -1.23 17.28 8.86
N PHE A 231 -2.17 16.56 8.26
CA PHE A 231 -3.60 16.95 8.28
C PHE A 231 -4.20 16.80 9.68
N CYS A 232 -3.84 15.73 10.41
CA CYS A 232 -4.28 15.52 11.79
C CYS A 232 -3.70 16.58 12.72
N LYS A 233 -2.42 16.96 12.55
CA LYS A 233 -1.80 18.09 13.25
C LYS A 233 -2.61 19.38 13.05
N ARG A 234 -2.90 19.75 11.79
CA ARG A 234 -3.66 20.97 11.47
C ARG A 234 -5.10 20.94 11.99
N ALA A 235 -5.74 19.77 11.99
CA ALA A 235 -7.08 19.60 12.56
C ALA A 235 -7.09 19.79 14.08
N LYS A 236 -6.08 19.25 14.80
CA LYS A 236 -5.92 19.45 16.25
C LYS A 236 -5.69 20.91 16.59
N GLU A 237 -4.81 21.58 15.85
CA GLU A 237 -4.54 23.02 16.00
C GLU A 237 -5.82 23.82 15.80
N LEU A 238 -6.56 23.57 14.70
CA LEU A 238 -7.81 24.27 14.41
C LEU A 238 -8.88 24.05 15.50
N LEU A 239 -9.07 22.81 15.96
CA LEU A 239 -10.04 22.51 17.01
C LEU A 239 -9.66 23.18 18.34
N SER A 240 -8.38 23.19 18.67
CA SER A 240 -7.85 23.85 19.87
C SER A 240 -8.00 25.37 19.79
N ASP A 241 -7.69 25.98 18.64
CA ASP A 241 -7.84 27.42 18.38
C ASP A 241 -9.30 27.88 18.50
N LYS A 242 -10.25 26.99 18.17
CA LYS A 242 -11.68 27.24 18.32
C LYS A 242 -12.19 27.00 19.74
N GLY A 243 -11.35 26.53 20.66
CA GLY A 243 -11.71 26.18 22.02
C GLY A 243 -12.67 24.99 22.11
N ALA A 244 -12.66 24.11 21.11
CA ALA A 244 -13.49 22.90 21.13
C ALA A 244 -12.95 21.92 22.17
N VAL A 245 -13.85 21.24 22.89
CA VAL A 245 -13.49 20.10 23.72
C VAL A 245 -13.64 18.84 22.87
N PHE A 246 -12.53 18.17 22.60
CA PHE A 246 -12.50 16.97 21.76
C PHE A 246 -11.57 15.92 22.34
N THR A 247 -11.90 14.66 22.09
CA THR A 247 -11.08 13.50 22.45
C THR A 247 -10.30 13.07 21.22
N VAL A 248 -9.00 12.84 21.39
CA VAL A 248 -8.14 12.33 20.32
C VAL A 248 -7.93 10.83 20.51
N VAL A 249 -8.14 10.08 19.44
CA VAL A 249 -7.79 8.66 19.37
C VAL A 249 -6.70 8.51 18.32
N GLU A 250 -5.46 8.33 18.78
CA GLU A 250 -4.31 8.09 17.91
C GLU A 250 -4.36 6.63 17.44
N LEU A 251 -4.86 6.44 16.21
CA LEU A 251 -4.98 5.13 15.58
C LEU A 251 -3.64 4.45 15.41
N ASP A 252 -2.55 5.21 15.46
CA ASP A 252 -1.21 4.69 15.39
C ASP A 252 -0.59 4.19 16.69
N GLU A 253 -1.16 4.54 17.83
CA GLU A 253 -0.64 4.08 19.10
C GLU A 253 -1.40 2.86 19.65
N ILE A 254 -2.51 2.48 18.98
CA ILE A 254 -3.38 1.40 19.42
C ILE A 254 -3.31 0.18 18.48
N ALA A 255 -3.28 -1.01 19.07
CA ALA A 255 -3.15 -2.27 18.33
C ALA A 255 -4.30 -2.50 17.33
N THR A 256 -5.53 -2.07 17.68
CA THR A 256 -6.72 -2.21 16.82
C THR A 256 -6.89 -1.06 15.83
N GLY A 257 -5.94 -0.13 15.74
CA GLY A 257 -6.10 1.11 14.99
C GLY A 257 -6.28 0.94 13.49
N ALA A 258 -5.61 -0.05 12.89
CA ALA A 258 -5.82 -0.39 11.48
C ALA A 258 -7.26 -0.89 11.22
N ALA A 259 -7.79 -1.75 12.11
CA ALA A 259 -9.16 -2.24 12.02
C ALA A 259 -10.19 -1.11 12.27
N LEU A 260 -9.94 -0.24 13.25
CA LEU A 260 -10.77 0.93 13.49
C LEU A 260 -10.80 1.88 12.28
N ARG A 261 -9.65 2.13 11.64
CA ARG A 261 -9.57 2.91 10.40
C ARG A 261 -10.42 2.31 9.29
N ALA A 262 -10.33 0.99 9.11
CA ALA A 262 -11.13 0.27 8.10
C ALA A 262 -12.65 0.39 8.40
N ARG A 263 -13.06 0.23 9.66
CA ARG A 263 -14.47 0.40 10.06
C ARG A 263 -14.96 1.83 9.96
N LEU A 264 -14.11 2.82 10.26
CA LEU A 264 -14.41 4.23 10.09
C LEU A 264 -14.69 4.57 8.62
N GLY A 265 -13.79 4.21 7.71
CA GLY A 265 -13.98 4.46 6.27
C GLY A 265 -15.24 3.78 5.72
N ALA A 266 -15.57 2.58 6.19
CA ALA A 266 -16.82 1.90 5.81
C ALA A 266 -18.08 2.68 6.25
N ARG A 267 -18.01 3.43 7.35
CA ARG A 267 -19.15 4.18 7.91
C ARG A 267 -19.23 5.61 7.41
N THR A 268 -18.10 6.24 7.10
CA THR A 268 -18.03 7.68 6.78
C THR A 268 -17.75 7.98 5.31
N GLY A 269 -17.37 6.97 4.52
CA GLY A 269 -16.80 7.17 3.19
C GLY A 269 -15.35 7.64 3.25
#